data_AF-A0A5T5GCL5-F1
#
_entry.id   AF-A0A5T5GCL5-F1
#
_cell.length_a   1.000
_cell.length_b   1.000
_cell.length_c   1.000
_cell.angle_alpha   90.00
_cell.angle_beta   90.00
_cell.angle_gamma   90.00
#
_symmetry.space_group_name_H-M   'P 1'
#
loop_
_entity.id
_entity.type
_entity.pdbx_description
1 polymer ?
#
loop_
_entity_poly.entity_id
_entity_poly.type
_entity_poly.pdbx_seq_one_letter_code
_entity_poly.pdbx_strand_id
1 'polypeptide(L)'
;IKGLTQASRNANDGISIAQTTEGALNEINNNLQRVRELAVQSANSTNSQSDLDSIQAEITQRLNEIDRVSGQTQFNGVKVLAQDNTLTIQVGANDGETIDIDLKQINSQTLGLDSLNVQKAYDVSATDVISSTYSDGTQALTAPTATEIKAALGNPTVTGDTLTATVSFKDGKYYATVGGYTDAGDTAKNGKYEVTVDSATGAVSFGATPTKSTVTGDTAVTKVQVNAPVAADAATKKALQDGGVSSADASAATLVKMSYTDKNGKTIEGGYALKAGDKYYAADYDEATGAVKAKTTSYTAADGTTKTAANQLGGVDGKTEVVTIDGKTYNASKAAGHDFKAQPELAEAAAKTTENPLQKIDAALAQVDALRSDLGAVQNRFNSAITNLGNTVNNLSEARSRIEDSDYATEVSNMSRAQILQQAGTSVLAQANQVPQNVLSLLR
;
A
#
# COMPACT_ATOMS: atom_id res chain seq x y z
N ILE A 1 31.29 42.60 11.50
CA ILE A 1 31.11 42.44 10.04
C ILE A 1 30.99 40.97 9.64
N LYS A 2 32.05 40.15 9.70
CA LYS A 2 32.00 38.73 9.26
C LYS A 2 30.84 37.92 9.89
N GLY A 3 30.61 38.06 11.20
CA GLY A 3 29.48 37.42 11.89
C GLY A 3 28.12 37.82 11.32
N LEU A 4 27.88 39.12 11.11
CA LEU A 4 26.65 39.62 10.49
C LEU A 4 26.46 39.15 9.05
N THR A 5 27.55 39.05 8.26
CA THR A 5 27.50 38.50 6.91
C THR A 5 27.16 37.00 6.91
N GLN A 6 27.64 36.24 7.90
CA GLN A 6 27.26 34.85 8.07
C GLN A 6 25.80 34.71 8.53
N ALA A 7 25.36 35.55 9.47
CA ALA A 7 23.97 35.60 9.92
C ALA A 7 22.99 35.91 8.77
N SER A 8 23.37 36.80 7.85
CA SER A 8 22.58 37.08 6.64
C SER A 8 22.49 35.85 5.72
N ARG A 9 23.56 35.07 5.59
CA ARG A 9 23.51 33.79 4.85
C ARG A 9 22.59 32.78 5.52
N ASN A 10 22.69 32.61 6.84
CA ASN A 10 21.79 31.75 7.60
C ASN A 10 20.31 32.17 7.44
N ALA A 11 20.02 33.47 7.43
CA ALA A 11 18.67 33.98 7.20
C ALA A 11 18.14 33.63 5.78
N ASN A 12 19.01 33.61 4.76
CA ASN A 12 18.64 33.15 3.42
C ASN A 12 18.33 31.64 3.39
N ASP A 13 19.05 30.83 4.18
CA ASP A 13 18.73 29.40 4.36
C ASP A 13 17.35 29.24 5.03
N GLY A 14 17.04 30.08 6.03
CA GLY A 14 15.73 30.18 6.66
C GLY A 14 14.58 30.51 5.69
N ILE A 15 14.82 31.40 4.72
CA ILE A 15 13.87 31.67 3.64
C ILE A 15 13.74 30.45 2.71
N SER A 16 14.87 29.83 2.34
CA SER A 16 14.89 28.71 1.39
C SER A 16 14.14 27.49 1.93
N ILE A 17 14.29 27.18 3.22
CA ILE A 17 13.54 26.09 3.86
C ILE A 17 12.05 26.41 3.96
N ALA A 18 11.69 27.66 4.29
CA ALA A 18 10.29 28.08 4.32
C ALA A 18 9.64 28.00 2.94
N GLN A 19 10.36 28.39 1.87
CA GLN A 19 9.89 28.27 0.48
C GLN A 19 9.78 26.81 0.03
N THR A 20 10.73 25.96 0.41
CA THR A 20 10.67 24.51 0.12
C THR A 20 9.44 23.88 0.77
N THR A 21 9.17 24.26 2.02
CA THR A 21 8.00 23.78 2.78
C THR A 21 6.69 24.31 2.19
N GLU A 22 6.62 25.61 1.86
CA GLU A 22 5.46 26.25 1.22
C GLU A 22 5.13 25.61 -0.13
N GLY A 23 6.14 25.31 -0.96
CA GLY A 23 5.95 24.63 -2.23
C GLY A 23 5.32 23.24 -2.07
N ALA A 24 5.80 22.47 -1.08
CA ALA A 24 5.21 21.17 -0.77
C ALA A 24 3.79 21.28 -0.21
N LEU A 25 3.51 22.27 0.64
CA LEU A 25 2.16 22.53 1.16
C LEU A 25 1.19 22.96 0.06
N ASN A 26 1.66 23.67 -0.97
CA ASN A 26 0.84 24.01 -2.12
C ASN A 26 0.43 22.76 -2.92
N GLU A 27 1.35 21.80 -3.12
CA GLU A 27 1.00 20.51 -3.74
C GLU A 27 0.02 19.69 -2.88
N ILE A 28 0.18 19.72 -1.56
CA ILE A 28 -0.78 19.09 -0.63
C ILE A 28 -2.15 19.76 -0.74
N ASN A 29 -2.21 21.10 -0.77
CA ASN A 29 -3.45 21.84 -0.95
C ASN A 29 -4.16 21.47 -2.26
N ASN A 30 -3.44 21.40 -3.39
CA ASN A 30 -3.99 20.95 -4.68
C ASN A 30 -4.60 19.55 -4.60
N ASN A 31 -3.92 18.60 -3.95
CA ASN A 31 -4.44 17.26 -3.75
C ASN A 31 -5.69 17.27 -2.86
N LEU A 32 -5.70 18.03 -1.76
CA LEU A 32 -6.86 18.17 -0.88
C LEU A 32 -8.08 18.78 -1.59
N GLN A 33 -7.88 19.78 -2.47
CA GLN A 33 -8.96 20.34 -3.27
C GLN A 33 -9.55 19.31 -4.22
N ARG A 34 -8.72 18.47 -4.85
CA ARG A 34 -9.21 17.36 -5.68
C ARG A 34 -9.98 16.33 -4.84
N VAL A 35 -9.49 15.97 -3.64
CA VAL A 35 -10.21 15.09 -2.70
C VAL A 35 -11.56 15.70 -2.32
N ARG A 36 -11.63 17.02 -2.12
CA ARG A 36 -12.87 17.74 -1.83
C ARG A 36 -13.86 17.66 -2.98
N GLU A 37 -13.42 17.86 -4.22
CA GLU A 37 -14.26 17.70 -5.42
C GLU A 37 -14.81 16.28 -5.53
N LEU A 38 -13.97 15.27 -5.32
CA LEU A 38 -14.36 13.85 -5.32
C LEU A 38 -15.37 13.53 -4.21
N ALA A 39 -15.22 14.13 -3.02
CA ALA A 39 -16.18 13.99 -1.94
C ALA A 39 -17.54 14.61 -2.32
N VAL A 40 -17.57 15.78 -2.96
CA VAL A 40 -18.80 16.37 -3.50
C VAL A 40 -19.42 15.47 -4.57
N GLN A 41 -18.62 14.95 -5.49
CA GLN A 41 -19.08 14.03 -6.54
C GLN A 41 -19.70 12.75 -5.94
N SER A 42 -19.07 12.20 -4.90
CA SER A 42 -19.51 10.96 -4.23
C SER A 42 -20.87 11.10 -3.54
N ALA A 43 -21.24 12.32 -3.12
CA ALA A 43 -22.46 12.59 -2.36
C ALA A 43 -23.74 12.46 -3.20
N ASN A 44 -23.64 12.26 -4.52
CA ASN A 44 -24.79 12.03 -5.39
C ASN A 44 -25.34 10.60 -5.24
N SER A 45 -26.61 10.47 -4.89
CA SER A 45 -27.28 9.16 -4.71
C SER A 45 -27.47 8.36 -6.01
N THR A 46 -27.28 8.99 -7.16
CA THR A 46 -27.29 8.37 -8.49
C THR A 46 -26.04 7.52 -8.75
N ASN A 47 -24.96 7.71 -7.98
CA ASN A 47 -23.76 6.90 -8.10
C ASN A 47 -24.05 5.43 -7.75
N SER A 48 -23.53 4.52 -8.57
CA SER A 48 -23.44 3.10 -8.23
C SER A 48 -22.27 2.86 -7.26
N GLN A 49 -22.25 1.70 -6.59
CA GLN A 49 -21.11 1.33 -5.76
C GLN A 49 -19.82 1.23 -6.57
N SER A 50 -19.86 0.80 -7.84
CA SER A 50 -18.67 0.80 -8.70
C SER A 50 -18.15 2.21 -9.02
N ASP A 51 -19.03 3.21 -9.10
CA ASP A 51 -18.62 4.61 -9.23
C ASP A 51 -17.93 5.08 -7.95
N LEU A 52 -18.49 4.74 -6.79
CA LEU A 52 -17.90 5.08 -5.48
C LEU A 52 -16.56 4.39 -5.25
N ASP A 53 -16.39 3.15 -5.72
CA ASP A 53 -15.09 2.44 -5.70
C ASP A 53 -14.04 3.17 -6.54
N SER A 54 -14.43 3.66 -7.73
CA SER A 54 -13.52 4.41 -8.62
C SER A 54 -13.14 5.77 -8.02
N ILE A 55 -14.12 6.48 -7.45
CA ILE A 55 -13.88 7.73 -6.72
C ILE A 55 -12.96 7.49 -5.52
N GLN A 56 -13.21 6.43 -4.75
CA GLN A 56 -12.38 6.09 -3.60
C GLN A 56 -10.95 5.74 -4.01
N ALA A 57 -10.76 5.03 -5.13
CA ALA A 57 -9.43 4.72 -5.63
C ALA A 57 -8.64 6.01 -5.94
N GLU A 58 -9.28 7.02 -6.54
CA GLU A 58 -8.65 8.32 -6.77
C GLU A 58 -8.37 9.05 -5.44
N ILE A 59 -9.33 9.09 -4.50
CA ILE A 59 -9.12 9.68 -3.16
C ILE A 59 -7.90 9.04 -2.48
N THR A 60 -7.80 7.72 -2.46
CA THR A 60 -6.68 6.99 -1.87
C THR A 60 -5.36 7.33 -2.56
N GLN A 61 -5.33 7.47 -3.89
CA GLN A 61 -4.12 7.91 -4.60
C GLN A 61 -3.69 9.33 -4.19
N ARG A 62 -4.63 10.26 -4.03
CA ARG A 62 -4.34 11.63 -3.58
C ARG A 62 -3.82 11.67 -2.15
N LEU A 63 -4.39 10.87 -1.25
CA LEU A 63 -3.90 10.77 0.14
C LEU A 63 -2.51 10.13 0.21
N ASN A 64 -2.25 9.09 -0.60
CA ASN A 64 -0.91 8.50 -0.69
C ASN A 64 0.12 9.50 -1.25
N GLU A 65 -0.29 10.37 -2.19
CA GLU A 65 0.58 11.43 -2.70
C GLU A 65 0.90 12.49 -1.63
N ILE A 66 -0.07 12.86 -0.81
CA ILE A 66 0.14 13.73 0.36
C ILE A 66 1.17 13.11 1.32
N ASP A 67 1.02 11.82 1.64
CA ASP A 67 1.95 11.09 2.51
C ASP A 67 3.36 11.02 1.91
N ARG A 68 3.46 10.83 0.58
CA ARG A 68 4.74 10.81 -0.13
C ARG A 68 5.42 12.17 -0.10
N VAL A 69 4.70 13.26 -0.40
CA VAL A 69 5.23 14.63 -0.36
C VAL A 69 5.70 14.95 1.06
N SER A 70 4.91 14.61 2.06
CA SER A 70 5.23 14.79 3.48
C SER A 70 6.54 14.11 3.90
N GLY A 71 6.65 12.81 3.61
CA GLY A 71 7.80 12.00 4.05
C GLY A 71 9.08 12.26 3.25
N GLN A 72 8.96 12.74 2.00
CA GLN A 72 10.12 12.87 1.11
C GLN A 72 10.67 14.29 0.98
N THR A 73 9.85 15.33 1.11
CA THR A 73 10.30 16.72 0.95
C THR A 73 11.40 17.06 1.96
N GLN A 74 12.51 17.60 1.46
CA GLN A 74 13.68 17.90 2.29
C GLN A 74 14.44 19.14 1.82
N PHE A 75 15.03 19.84 2.79
CA PHE A 75 16.01 20.89 2.56
C PHE A 75 17.26 20.56 3.37
N ASN A 76 18.40 20.40 2.71
CA ASN A 76 19.67 20.05 3.35
C ASN A 76 19.59 18.84 4.32
N GLY A 77 18.83 17.81 3.94
CA GLY A 77 18.60 16.61 4.75
C GLY A 77 17.46 16.71 5.78
N VAL A 78 16.95 17.91 6.09
CA VAL A 78 15.84 18.09 7.02
C VAL A 78 14.52 17.76 6.34
N LYS A 79 13.78 16.77 6.85
CA LYS A 79 12.42 16.42 6.39
C LYS A 79 11.41 17.44 6.91
N VAL A 80 11.01 18.37 6.05
CA VAL A 80 10.32 19.60 6.47
C VAL A 80 8.87 19.41 6.93
N LEU A 81 8.23 18.29 6.57
CA LEU A 81 6.83 17.99 6.89
C LEU A 81 6.63 16.63 7.56
N ALA A 82 7.71 15.90 7.85
CA ALA A 82 7.62 14.52 8.34
C ALA A 82 7.42 14.42 9.87
N GLN A 83 7.79 15.47 10.60
CA GLN A 83 7.72 15.52 12.07
C GLN A 83 7.55 16.96 12.55
N ASP A 84 6.97 17.12 13.73
CA ASP A 84 7.00 18.39 14.45
C ASP A 84 8.44 18.71 14.86
N ASN A 85 8.93 19.89 14.49
CA ASN A 85 10.29 20.33 14.80
C ASN A 85 10.39 21.85 14.76
N THR A 86 11.07 22.44 15.73
CA THR A 86 11.39 23.87 15.72
C THR A 86 12.84 24.05 15.27
N LEU A 87 13.03 24.70 14.12
CA LEU A 87 14.35 25.04 13.60
C LEU A 87 14.74 26.45 14.02
N THR A 88 15.73 26.54 14.89
CA THR A 88 16.29 27.81 15.38
C THR A 88 17.38 28.31 14.42
N ILE A 89 17.16 29.41 13.73
CA ILE A 89 18.13 30.00 12.79
C ILE A 89 18.79 31.21 13.44
N GLN A 90 20.11 31.15 13.61
CA GLN A 90 20.93 32.26 14.10
C GLN A 90 21.00 33.38 13.04
N VAL A 91 20.33 34.49 13.32
CA VAL A 91 20.22 35.67 12.43
C VAL A 91 20.91 36.91 12.98
N GLY A 92 21.66 36.78 14.07
CA GLY A 92 22.51 37.84 14.60
C GLY A 92 23.93 37.38 14.90
N ALA A 93 24.77 38.30 15.36
CA ALA A 93 26.17 38.03 15.65
C ALA A 93 26.40 37.47 17.06
N ASN A 94 25.42 37.59 17.97
CA ASN A 94 25.52 37.16 19.36
C ASN A 94 24.62 35.97 19.63
N ASP A 95 25.01 35.10 20.56
CA ASP A 95 24.24 33.91 20.93
C ASP A 95 22.80 34.27 21.35
N GLY A 96 21.83 33.55 20.81
CA GLY A 96 20.40 33.74 21.11
C GLY A 96 19.68 34.75 20.19
N GLU A 97 20.37 35.41 19.27
CA GLU A 97 19.75 36.25 18.23
C GLU A 97 19.17 35.36 17.10
N THR A 98 18.11 34.61 17.41
CA THR A 98 17.51 33.61 16.50
C THR A 98 16.12 33.97 16.01
N ILE A 99 15.73 33.37 14.88
CA ILE A 99 14.35 33.25 14.42
C ILE A 99 14.04 31.77 14.29
N ASP A 100 12.92 31.37 14.87
CA ASP A 100 12.46 29.99 14.87
C ASP A 100 11.48 29.75 13.73
N ILE A 101 11.59 28.58 13.11
CA ILE A 101 10.65 28.05 12.12
C ILE A 101 10.00 26.82 12.73
N ASP A 102 8.70 26.92 13.01
CA ASP A 102 7.91 25.80 13.54
C ASP A 102 7.40 24.92 12.41
N LEU A 103 8.11 23.83 12.16
CA LEU A 103 7.68 22.79 11.23
C LEU A 103 6.70 21.85 11.91
N LYS A 104 5.70 21.39 11.15
CA LYS A 104 4.66 20.48 11.61
C LYS A 104 4.62 19.24 10.75
N GLN A 105 4.27 18.11 11.36
CA GLN A 105 3.95 16.90 10.63
C GLN A 105 2.63 17.09 9.87
N ILE A 106 2.67 17.04 8.55
CA ILE A 106 1.48 17.14 7.69
C ILE A 106 1.40 15.89 6.83
N ASN A 107 0.54 14.95 7.19
CA ASN A 107 0.26 13.74 6.42
C ASN A 107 -1.23 13.38 6.53
N SER A 108 -1.69 12.35 5.83
CA SER A 108 -3.11 11.94 5.85
C SER A 108 -3.62 11.67 7.27
N GLN A 109 -2.76 11.20 8.18
CA GLN A 109 -3.15 10.94 9.56
C GLN A 109 -3.24 12.21 10.41
N THR A 110 -2.23 13.09 10.38
CA THR A 110 -2.30 14.35 11.16
C THR A 110 -3.41 15.27 10.64
N LEU A 111 -3.76 15.16 9.36
CA LEU A 111 -4.92 15.82 8.75
C LEU A 111 -6.27 15.14 9.06
N GLY A 112 -6.28 13.96 9.68
CA GLY A 112 -7.49 13.21 10.05
C GLY A 112 -8.27 12.62 8.87
N LEU A 113 -7.57 12.30 7.78
CA LEU A 113 -8.12 11.80 6.51
C LEU A 113 -7.66 10.37 6.17
N ASP A 114 -6.86 9.74 7.02
CA ASP A 114 -6.30 8.40 6.82
C ASP A 114 -7.36 7.30 6.59
N SER A 115 -8.53 7.48 7.19
CA SER A 115 -9.73 6.64 7.15
C SER A 115 -10.86 7.23 6.31
N LEU A 116 -10.60 8.28 5.51
CA LEU A 116 -11.57 8.87 4.61
C LEU A 116 -12.06 7.84 3.59
N ASN A 117 -13.35 7.53 3.65
CA ASN A 117 -13.97 6.53 2.80
C ASN A 117 -15.36 6.96 2.32
N VAL A 118 -15.60 6.89 1.01
CA VAL A 118 -16.89 7.21 0.36
C VAL A 118 -17.59 5.98 -0.22
N GLN A 119 -17.00 4.79 -0.08
CA GLN A 119 -17.60 3.54 -0.54
C GLN A 119 -18.81 3.17 0.31
N LYS A 120 -19.59 2.22 -0.21
CA LYS A 120 -20.71 1.61 0.50
C LYS A 120 -20.56 0.09 0.44
N ALA A 121 -21.08 -0.59 1.45
CA ALA A 121 -21.07 -2.04 1.51
C ALA A 121 -21.82 -2.67 0.32
N TYR A 122 -21.23 -3.74 -0.20
CA TYR A 122 -21.93 -4.71 -1.05
C TYR A 122 -22.59 -5.77 -0.18
N ASP A 123 -23.64 -6.39 -0.71
CA ASP A 123 -24.13 -7.66 -0.17
C ASP A 123 -23.20 -8.79 -0.65
N VAL A 124 -22.52 -9.43 0.30
CA VAL A 124 -21.47 -10.42 0.04
C VAL A 124 -22.08 -11.82 0.09
N SER A 125 -21.95 -12.55 -1.01
CA SER A 125 -22.36 -13.95 -1.12
C SER A 125 -21.21 -14.81 -1.65
N ALA A 126 -21.32 -16.11 -1.43
CA ALA A 126 -20.30 -17.07 -1.82
C ALA A 126 -20.94 -18.39 -2.23
N THR A 127 -20.42 -19.00 -3.29
CA THR A 127 -20.85 -20.31 -3.78
C THR A 127 -19.70 -21.30 -3.66
N ASP A 128 -19.96 -22.49 -3.14
CA ASP A 128 -18.93 -23.54 -3.03
C ASP A 128 -18.37 -23.91 -4.41
N VAL A 129 -17.04 -23.99 -4.53
CA VAL A 129 -16.39 -24.54 -5.71
C VAL A 129 -16.36 -26.06 -5.55
N ILE A 130 -17.12 -26.78 -6.37
CA ILE A 130 -17.26 -28.24 -6.23
C ILE A 130 -16.10 -28.96 -6.95
N SER A 131 -15.49 -29.93 -6.27
CA SER A 131 -14.44 -30.76 -6.83
C SER A 131 -14.95 -31.64 -7.98
N SER A 132 -14.11 -31.86 -8.98
CA SER A 132 -14.33 -32.87 -10.02
C SER A 132 -14.03 -34.30 -9.54
N THR A 133 -13.41 -34.45 -8.37
CA THR A 133 -13.19 -35.76 -7.73
C THR A 133 -14.43 -36.24 -7.00
N TYR A 134 -14.76 -37.51 -7.21
CA TYR A 134 -15.88 -38.18 -6.58
C TYR A 134 -15.40 -39.20 -5.55
N SER A 135 -16.23 -39.42 -4.54
CA SER A 135 -16.02 -40.43 -3.51
C SER A 135 -17.33 -41.11 -3.15
N ASP A 136 -17.22 -42.29 -2.53
CA ASP A 136 -18.37 -43.03 -1.99
C ASP A 136 -19.12 -42.17 -0.97
N GLY A 137 -20.39 -41.87 -1.27
CA GLY A 137 -21.33 -41.29 -0.32
C GLY A 137 -21.81 -42.32 0.70
N THR A 138 -22.91 -41.99 1.37
CA THR A 138 -23.53 -42.87 2.38
C THR A 138 -24.53 -43.86 1.77
N GLN A 139 -25.22 -43.47 0.69
CA GLN A 139 -26.27 -44.26 0.05
C GLN A 139 -25.69 -45.41 -0.77
N ALA A 140 -26.11 -46.65 -0.48
CA ALA A 140 -25.72 -47.82 -1.26
C ALA A 140 -26.45 -47.86 -2.61
N LEU A 141 -25.76 -48.31 -3.66
CA LEU A 141 -26.35 -48.55 -4.97
C LEU A 141 -27.09 -49.89 -4.96
N THR A 142 -28.30 -49.89 -5.53
CA THR A 142 -29.05 -51.10 -5.82
C THR A 142 -28.91 -51.39 -7.31
N ALA A 143 -28.10 -52.40 -7.65
CA ALA A 143 -27.88 -52.80 -9.03
C ALA A 143 -29.18 -53.31 -9.68
N PRO A 144 -29.36 -53.14 -11.00
CA PRO A 144 -30.56 -53.62 -11.68
C PRO A 144 -30.74 -55.13 -11.51
N THR A 145 -31.94 -55.54 -11.12
CA THR A 145 -32.34 -56.94 -11.01
C THR A 145 -32.45 -57.61 -12.38
N ALA A 146 -32.42 -58.94 -12.42
CA ALA A 146 -32.62 -59.68 -13.67
C ALA A 146 -33.95 -59.33 -14.36
N THR A 147 -35.01 -59.00 -13.61
CA THR A 147 -36.29 -58.56 -14.16
C THR A 147 -36.17 -57.21 -14.87
N GLU A 148 -35.47 -56.26 -14.26
CA GLU A 148 -35.26 -54.92 -14.84
C GLU A 148 -34.34 -54.97 -16.07
N ILE A 149 -33.31 -55.83 -16.04
CA ILE A 149 -32.46 -56.07 -17.21
C ILE A 149 -33.28 -56.65 -18.36
N LYS A 150 -34.16 -57.64 -18.10
CA LYS A 150 -35.03 -58.22 -19.15
C LYS A 150 -36.02 -57.21 -19.70
N ALA A 151 -36.57 -56.35 -18.86
CA ALA A 151 -37.46 -55.28 -19.29
C ALA A 151 -36.74 -54.29 -20.21
N ALA A 152 -35.47 -53.98 -19.92
CA ALA A 152 -34.69 -53.01 -20.66
C ALA A 152 -34.06 -53.57 -21.95
N LEU A 153 -33.55 -54.81 -21.94
CA LEU A 153 -32.73 -55.39 -23.02
C LEU A 153 -33.38 -56.60 -23.71
N GLY A 154 -34.48 -57.12 -23.17
CA GLY A 154 -35.21 -58.29 -23.68
C GLY A 154 -34.89 -59.58 -22.92
N ASN A 155 -35.77 -60.58 -23.06
CA ASN A 155 -35.60 -61.90 -22.44
C ASN A 155 -34.46 -62.70 -23.10
N PRO A 156 -33.70 -63.51 -22.35
CA PRO A 156 -32.73 -64.44 -22.93
C PRO A 156 -33.44 -65.58 -23.67
N THR A 157 -32.85 -66.03 -24.77
CA THR A 157 -33.33 -67.17 -25.56
C THR A 157 -33.09 -68.50 -24.83
N VAL A 158 -31.98 -68.61 -24.10
CA VAL A 158 -31.69 -69.79 -23.25
C VAL A 158 -32.43 -69.67 -21.92
N THR A 159 -33.31 -70.63 -21.65
CA THR A 159 -34.02 -70.72 -20.36
C THR A 159 -33.04 -71.13 -19.27
N GLY A 160 -32.87 -70.29 -18.26
CA GLY A 160 -31.94 -70.51 -17.13
C GLY A 160 -30.78 -69.52 -17.05
N ASP A 161 -30.57 -68.69 -18.07
CA ASP A 161 -29.59 -67.61 -18.04
C ASP A 161 -29.84 -66.67 -16.85
N THR A 162 -28.81 -66.49 -16.02
CA THR A 162 -28.85 -65.60 -14.85
C THR A 162 -28.21 -64.26 -15.23
N LEU A 163 -29.05 -63.26 -15.48
CA LEU A 163 -28.59 -61.92 -15.84
C LEU A 163 -28.13 -61.15 -14.61
N THR A 164 -26.96 -60.53 -14.71
CA THR A 164 -26.36 -59.73 -13.65
C THR A 164 -25.86 -58.41 -14.21
N ALA A 165 -25.90 -57.36 -13.39
CA ALA A 165 -25.31 -56.07 -13.70
C ALA A 165 -24.37 -55.62 -12.58
N THR A 166 -23.18 -55.14 -12.95
CA THR A 166 -22.28 -54.44 -12.02
C THR A 166 -22.24 -52.95 -12.36
N VAL A 167 -22.32 -52.09 -11.35
CA VAL A 167 -22.34 -50.65 -11.55
C VAL A 167 -20.93 -50.08 -11.48
N SER A 168 -20.59 -49.22 -12.44
CA SER A 168 -19.37 -48.46 -12.47
C SER A 168 -19.65 -46.97 -12.68
N PHE A 169 -18.68 -46.13 -12.37
CA PHE A 169 -18.80 -44.68 -12.43
C PHE A 169 -17.63 -44.06 -13.15
N LYS A 170 -17.90 -42.99 -13.90
CA LYS A 170 -16.88 -42.11 -14.48
C LYS A 170 -17.45 -40.71 -14.68
N ASP A 171 -16.74 -39.70 -14.18
CA ASP A 171 -16.95 -38.29 -14.46
C ASP A 171 -18.42 -37.82 -14.37
N GLY A 172 -19.10 -38.18 -13.29
CA GLY A 172 -20.49 -37.79 -13.02
C GLY A 172 -21.55 -38.71 -13.61
N LYS A 173 -21.16 -39.76 -14.32
CA LYS A 173 -22.07 -40.72 -14.97
C LYS A 173 -21.91 -42.13 -14.43
N TYR A 174 -23.01 -42.87 -14.41
CA TYR A 174 -23.04 -44.27 -14.01
C TYR A 174 -23.23 -45.18 -15.22
N TYR A 175 -22.66 -46.36 -15.10
CA TYR A 175 -22.73 -47.39 -16.12
C TYR A 175 -23.06 -48.74 -15.49
N ALA A 176 -23.89 -49.53 -16.14
CA ALA A 176 -24.15 -50.91 -15.76
C ALA A 176 -23.52 -51.85 -16.78
N THR A 177 -22.60 -52.71 -16.34
CA THR A 177 -22.06 -53.79 -17.17
C THR A 177 -22.93 -55.02 -17.00
N VAL A 178 -23.74 -55.30 -18.01
CA VAL A 178 -24.66 -56.44 -18.06
C VAL A 178 -23.95 -57.67 -18.61
N GLY A 179 -24.14 -58.80 -17.95
CA GLY A 179 -23.70 -60.12 -18.40
C GLY A 179 -24.78 -61.18 -18.18
N GLY A 180 -24.56 -62.36 -18.74
CA GLY A 180 -25.37 -63.55 -18.51
C GLY A 180 -26.16 -64.05 -19.72
N TYR A 181 -26.22 -63.31 -20.84
CA TYR A 181 -26.79 -63.83 -22.08
C TYR A 181 -25.81 -64.81 -22.74
N THR A 182 -26.20 -66.06 -22.93
CA THR A 182 -25.31 -67.12 -23.46
C THR A 182 -25.58 -67.49 -24.91
N ASP A 183 -26.81 -67.28 -25.41
CA ASP A 183 -27.15 -67.56 -26.80
C ASP A 183 -26.38 -66.66 -27.77
N ALA A 184 -25.95 -67.21 -28.92
CA ALA A 184 -25.19 -66.47 -29.92
C ALA A 184 -25.94 -65.21 -30.42
N GLY A 185 -27.28 -65.26 -30.53
CA GLY A 185 -28.11 -64.13 -30.93
C GLY A 185 -28.31 -63.07 -29.84
N ASP A 186 -28.05 -63.41 -28.57
CA ASP A 186 -28.25 -62.52 -27.42
C ASP A 186 -26.95 -62.02 -26.79
N THR A 187 -25.82 -62.68 -27.03
CA THR A 187 -24.50 -62.26 -26.50
C THR A 187 -24.15 -60.82 -26.86
N ALA A 188 -24.68 -60.31 -27.98
CA ALA A 188 -24.59 -58.91 -28.38
C ALA A 188 -25.34 -57.93 -27.44
N LYS A 189 -26.10 -58.40 -26.45
CA LYS A 189 -26.71 -57.61 -25.36
C LYS A 189 -25.84 -57.53 -24.11
N ASN A 190 -24.86 -58.43 -23.94
CA ASN A 190 -23.87 -58.30 -22.88
C ASN A 190 -22.98 -57.09 -23.16
N GLY A 191 -22.70 -56.28 -22.14
CA GLY A 191 -21.86 -55.10 -22.28
C GLY A 191 -22.27 -53.97 -21.35
N LYS A 192 -21.64 -52.82 -21.55
CA LYS A 192 -21.82 -51.66 -20.69
C LYS A 192 -22.89 -50.72 -21.24
N TYR A 193 -23.72 -50.18 -20.38
CA TYR A 193 -24.81 -49.25 -20.71
C TYR A 193 -24.76 -48.06 -19.77
N GLU A 194 -25.02 -46.84 -20.26
CA GLU A 194 -25.22 -45.69 -19.39
C GLU A 194 -26.54 -45.85 -18.64
N VAL A 195 -26.52 -45.62 -17.32
CA VAL A 195 -27.66 -45.78 -16.42
C VAL A 195 -27.83 -44.55 -15.54
N THR A 196 -29.04 -44.34 -15.07
CA THR A 196 -29.36 -43.28 -14.11
C THR A 196 -29.40 -43.86 -12.71
N VAL A 197 -28.99 -43.05 -11.73
CA VAL A 197 -29.07 -43.40 -10.30
C VAL A 197 -29.97 -42.38 -9.62
N ASP A 198 -30.98 -42.87 -8.90
CA ASP A 198 -31.72 -42.06 -7.95
C ASP A 198 -30.82 -41.83 -6.71
N SER A 199 -30.42 -40.58 -6.47
CA SER A 199 -29.45 -40.27 -5.40
C SER A 199 -30.01 -40.45 -3.99
N ALA A 200 -31.33 -40.47 -3.82
CA ALA A 200 -31.98 -40.64 -2.52
C ALA A 200 -32.14 -42.12 -2.14
N THR A 201 -32.42 -42.99 -3.12
CA THR A 201 -32.66 -44.42 -2.89
C THR A 201 -31.50 -45.31 -3.31
N GLY A 202 -30.60 -44.80 -4.16
CA GLY A 202 -29.51 -45.54 -4.79
C GLY A 202 -29.97 -46.51 -5.89
N ALA A 203 -31.24 -46.48 -6.30
CA ALA A 203 -31.74 -47.35 -7.35
C ALA A 203 -31.11 -47.01 -8.70
N VAL A 204 -30.60 -48.03 -9.39
CA VAL A 204 -29.98 -47.89 -10.71
C VAL A 204 -30.97 -48.35 -11.78
N SER A 205 -31.27 -47.48 -12.74
CA SER A 205 -32.25 -47.75 -13.80
C SER A 205 -31.69 -47.49 -15.19
N PHE A 206 -32.09 -48.30 -16.15
CA PHE A 206 -31.82 -48.05 -17.56
C PHE A 206 -32.72 -46.93 -18.10
N GLY A 207 -32.21 -46.19 -19.09
CA GLY A 207 -33.05 -45.29 -19.89
C GLY A 207 -34.06 -46.05 -20.75
N ALA A 208 -35.06 -45.34 -21.28
CA ALA A 208 -36.14 -45.92 -22.09
C ALA A 208 -35.63 -46.68 -23.34
N THR A 209 -34.48 -46.28 -23.89
CA THR A 209 -33.82 -46.94 -25.02
C THR A 209 -32.34 -47.15 -24.68
N PRO A 210 -31.98 -48.24 -23.99
CA PRO A 210 -30.61 -48.43 -23.52
C PRO A 210 -29.65 -48.61 -24.69
N THR A 211 -28.63 -47.75 -24.76
CA THR A 211 -27.55 -47.87 -25.74
C THR A 211 -26.27 -48.34 -25.07
N LYS A 212 -25.51 -49.18 -25.78
CA LYS A 212 -24.20 -49.61 -25.28
C LYS A 212 -23.24 -48.43 -25.23
N SER A 213 -22.57 -48.30 -24.11
CA SER A 213 -21.47 -47.36 -23.89
C SER A 213 -20.13 -48.05 -24.16
N THR A 214 -19.21 -47.31 -24.77
CA THR A 214 -17.82 -47.72 -24.99
C THR A 214 -16.86 -47.06 -23.99
N VAL A 215 -17.37 -46.47 -22.91
CA VAL A 215 -16.55 -45.80 -21.89
C VAL A 215 -15.51 -46.75 -21.31
N THR A 216 -14.29 -46.24 -21.18
CA THR A 216 -13.14 -46.91 -20.58
C THR A 216 -12.60 -46.07 -19.41
N GLY A 217 -11.92 -46.72 -18.47
CA GLY A 217 -11.36 -46.05 -17.28
C GLY A 217 -12.38 -45.70 -16.19
N ASP A 218 -13.60 -46.23 -16.29
CA ASP A 218 -14.59 -46.26 -15.22
C ASP A 218 -14.19 -47.26 -14.12
N THR A 219 -14.63 -46.97 -12.89
CA THR A 219 -14.34 -47.80 -11.72
C THR A 219 -15.62 -48.41 -11.18
N ALA A 220 -15.57 -49.66 -10.73
CA ALA A 220 -16.71 -50.29 -10.06
C ALA A 220 -17.01 -49.57 -8.74
N VAL A 221 -18.28 -49.28 -8.49
CA VAL A 221 -18.74 -48.56 -7.29
C VAL A 221 -19.92 -49.27 -6.66
N THR A 222 -20.05 -49.17 -5.34
CA THR A 222 -21.14 -49.80 -4.57
C THR A 222 -22.04 -48.79 -3.87
N LYS A 223 -21.66 -47.51 -3.89
CA LYS A 223 -22.39 -46.40 -3.30
C LYS A 223 -22.54 -45.26 -4.29
N VAL A 224 -23.56 -44.44 -4.05
CA VAL A 224 -23.78 -43.20 -4.79
C VAL A 224 -22.55 -42.33 -4.60
N GLN A 225 -21.90 -42.02 -5.71
CA GLN A 225 -20.77 -41.12 -5.79
C GLN A 225 -21.22 -39.68 -5.54
N VAL A 226 -20.51 -39.03 -4.62
CA VAL A 226 -20.70 -37.63 -4.27
C VAL A 226 -19.40 -36.86 -4.47
N ASN A 227 -19.53 -35.61 -4.87
CA ASN A 227 -18.45 -34.64 -4.84
C ASN A 227 -18.68 -33.65 -3.70
N ALA A 228 -17.59 -33.05 -3.22
CA ALA A 228 -17.60 -32.09 -2.13
C ALA A 228 -16.95 -30.78 -2.58
N PRO A 229 -17.14 -29.68 -1.84
CA PRO A 229 -16.36 -28.47 -2.06
C PRO A 229 -14.86 -28.77 -2.07
N VAL A 230 -14.11 -28.08 -2.93
CA VAL A 230 -12.66 -28.18 -2.99
C VAL A 230 -12.10 -27.79 -1.63
N ALA A 231 -11.46 -28.76 -0.97
CA ALA A 231 -10.83 -28.55 0.33
C ALA A 231 -9.44 -27.93 0.16
N ALA A 232 -9.07 -27.04 1.08
CA ALA A 232 -7.70 -26.53 1.15
C ALA A 232 -6.70 -27.68 1.43
N ASP A 233 -5.55 -27.65 0.77
CA ASP A 233 -4.47 -28.59 1.06
C ASP A 233 -3.77 -28.25 2.39
N ALA A 234 -2.87 -29.14 2.85
CA ALA A 234 -2.18 -28.95 4.13
C ALA A 234 -1.33 -27.66 4.16
N ALA A 235 -0.70 -27.29 3.05
CA ALA A 235 0.13 -26.09 2.95
C ALA A 235 -0.73 -24.81 3.05
N THR A 236 -1.88 -24.79 2.40
CA THR A 236 -2.85 -23.68 2.42
C THR A 236 -3.45 -23.51 3.80
N LYS A 237 -3.83 -24.62 4.45
CA LYS A 237 -4.33 -24.60 5.84
C LYS A 237 -3.28 -24.04 6.80
N LYS A 238 -2.02 -24.45 6.63
CA LYS A 238 -0.89 -23.92 7.39
C LYS A 238 -0.66 -22.42 7.14
N ALA A 239 -0.78 -21.97 5.89
CA ALA A 239 -0.65 -20.55 5.54
C ALA A 239 -1.75 -19.69 6.20
N LEU A 240 -3.00 -20.17 6.27
CA LEU A 240 -4.06 -19.49 7.02
C LEU A 240 -3.73 -19.40 8.52
N GLN A 241 -3.25 -20.50 9.12
CA GLN A 241 -2.89 -20.55 10.53
C GLN A 241 -1.73 -19.59 10.86
N ASP A 242 -0.67 -19.61 10.05
CA ASP A 242 0.45 -18.68 10.18
C ASP A 242 0.00 -17.22 10.00
N GLY A 243 -1.03 -17.02 9.17
CA GLY A 243 -1.70 -15.75 8.95
C GLY A 243 -2.70 -15.33 10.05
N GLY A 244 -2.78 -16.05 11.17
CA GLY A 244 -3.61 -15.70 12.33
C GLY A 244 -5.03 -16.26 12.32
N VAL A 245 -5.39 -17.14 11.38
CA VAL A 245 -6.68 -17.85 11.40
C VAL A 245 -6.63 -18.98 12.44
N SER A 246 -7.73 -19.20 13.17
CA SER A 246 -7.77 -20.25 14.20
C SER A 246 -7.51 -21.63 13.59
N SER A 247 -6.87 -22.53 14.34
CA SER A 247 -6.57 -23.88 13.83
C SER A 247 -7.84 -24.66 13.46
N ALA A 248 -8.94 -24.43 14.19
CA ALA A 248 -10.24 -25.06 13.91
C ALA A 248 -10.82 -24.56 12.59
N ASP A 249 -10.90 -23.24 12.40
CA ASP A 249 -11.49 -22.65 11.19
C ASP A 249 -10.63 -22.92 9.96
N ALA A 250 -9.30 -22.81 10.07
CA ALA A 250 -8.39 -23.12 8.98
C ALA A 250 -8.46 -24.60 8.56
N SER A 251 -8.67 -25.53 9.50
CA SER A 251 -8.78 -26.96 9.18
C SER A 251 -10.06 -27.29 8.42
N ALA A 252 -11.14 -26.53 8.66
CA ALA A 252 -12.43 -26.63 8.01
C ALA A 252 -12.56 -25.79 6.72
N ALA A 253 -11.49 -25.11 6.30
CA ALA A 253 -11.55 -24.18 5.19
C ALA A 253 -11.91 -24.84 3.85
N THR A 254 -12.94 -24.31 3.18
CA THR A 254 -13.39 -24.73 1.84
C THR A 254 -13.23 -23.59 0.84
N LEU A 255 -12.98 -23.96 -0.42
CA LEU A 255 -12.90 -22.99 -1.50
C LEU A 255 -14.29 -22.55 -1.96
N VAL A 256 -14.48 -21.25 -2.07
CA VAL A 256 -15.70 -20.61 -2.56
C VAL A 256 -15.37 -19.61 -3.67
N LYS A 257 -16.34 -19.39 -4.56
CA LYS A 257 -16.37 -18.29 -5.50
C LYS A 257 -17.20 -17.15 -4.90
N MET A 258 -16.62 -15.96 -4.82
CA MET A 258 -17.27 -14.80 -4.22
C MET A 258 -18.17 -14.08 -5.23
N SER A 259 -19.29 -13.52 -4.78
CA SER A 259 -20.17 -12.67 -5.57
C SER A 259 -20.63 -11.47 -4.74
N TYR A 260 -20.68 -10.29 -5.35
CA TYR A 260 -20.99 -9.03 -4.67
C TYR A 260 -22.18 -8.35 -5.35
N THR A 261 -23.25 -8.12 -4.59
CA THR A 261 -24.48 -7.49 -5.09
C THR A 261 -24.57 -6.04 -4.63
N ASP A 262 -24.77 -5.12 -5.57
CA ASP A 262 -24.90 -3.69 -5.28
C ASP A 262 -26.32 -3.33 -4.77
N LYS A 263 -26.52 -2.07 -4.37
CA LYS A 263 -27.85 -1.60 -3.89
C LYS A 263 -28.96 -1.68 -4.93
N ASN A 264 -28.61 -1.82 -6.21
CA ASN A 264 -29.54 -1.87 -7.33
C ASN A 264 -29.86 -3.32 -7.73
N GLY A 265 -29.32 -4.32 -7.01
CA GLY A 265 -29.51 -5.74 -7.30
C GLY A 265 -28.59 -6.29 -8.38
N LYS A 266 -27.60 -5.52 -8.86
CA LYS A 266 -26.60 -6.00 -9.82
C LYS A 266 -25.53 -6.78 -9.08
N THR A 267 -25.40 -8.07 -9.41
CA THR A 267 -24.34 -8.95 -8.91
C THR A 267 -23.14 -8.94 -9.85
N ILE A 268 -21.94 -8.86 -9.27
CA ILE A 268 -20.67 -9.08 -9.96
C ILE A 268 -19.93 -10.26 -9.34
N GLU A 269 -19.34 -11.10 -10.19
CA GLU A 269 -18.50 -12.21 -9.74
C GLU A 269 -17.13 -11.68 -9.28
N GLY A 270 -16.67 -12.19 -8.15
CA GLY A 270 -15.39 -11.88 -7.54
C GLY A 270 -14.32 -12.95 -7.81
N GLY A 271 -13.24 -12.84 -7.03
CA GLY A 271 -12.19 -13.85 -6.98
C GLY A 271 -12.61 -15.10 -6.22
N TYR A 272 -11.65 -16.00 -6.04
CA TYR A 272 -11.80 -17.14 -5.15
C TYR A 272 -11.42 -16.76 -3.71
N ALA A 273 -12.05 -17.43 -2.75
CA ALA A 273 -11.73 -17.27 -1.35
C ALA A 273 -11.82 -18.60 -0.61
N LEU A 274 -11.12 -18.69 0.51
CA LEU A 274 -11.23 -19.75 1.50
C LEU A 274 -12.22 -19.29 2.57
N LYS A 275 -13.35 -19.98 2.68
CA LYS A 275 -14.31 -19.78 3.76
C LYS A 275 -13.83 -20.54 5.00
N ALA A 276 -13.49 -19.82 6.06
CA ALA A 276 -13.03 -20.38 7.33
C ALA A 276 -13.83 -19.75 8.47
N GLY A 277 -14.69 -20.55 9.10
CA GLY A 277 -15.75 -20.04 9.98
C GLY A 277 -16.71 -19.12 9.21
N ASP A 278 -16.96 -17.93 9.74
CA ASP A 278 -17.81 -16.89 9.12
C ASP A 278 -17.02 -15.89 8.26
N LYS A 279 -15.71 -16.12 8.07
CA LYS A 279 -14.81 -15.21 7.35
C LYS A 279 -14.39 -15.79 6.01
N TYR A 280 -14.10 -14.87 5.09
CA TYR A 280 -13.57 -15.18 3.75
C TYR A 280 -12.14 -14.66 3.64
N TYR A 281 -11.23 -15.53 3.20
CA TYR A 281 -9.82 -15.20 2.99
C TYR A 281 -9.48 -15.32 1.52
N ALA A 282 -8.95 -14.27 0.90
CA ALA A 282 -8.65 -14.26 -0.53
C ALA A 282 -7.68 -15.41 -0.89
N ALA A 283 -7.95 -16.08 -2.00
CA ALA A 283 -7.17 -17.21 -2.48
C ALA A 283 -7.06 -17.21 -4.00
N ASP A 284 -5.94 -17.75 -4.50
CA ASP A 284 -5.80 -18.10 -5.90
C ASP A 284 -6.17 -19.58 -6.09
N TYR A 285 -6.85 -19.90 -7.19
CA TYR A 285 -7.24 -21.26 -7.55
C TYR A 285 -6.85 -21.53 -9.00
N ASP A 286 -6.10 -22.61 -9.21
CA ASP A 286 -5.77 -23.12 -10.53
C ASP A 286 -6.75 -24.24 -10.87
N GLU A 287 -7.70 -23.95 -11.76
CA GLU A 287 -8.74 -24.89 -12.21
C GLU A 287 -8.15 -26.13 -12.92
N ALA A 288 -6.97 -26.01 -13.54
CA ALA A 288 -6.35 -27.12 -14.26
C ALA A 288 -5.70 -28.15 -13.32
N THR A 289 -5.07 -27.67 -12.25
CA THR A 289 -4.38 -28.52 -11.28
C THR A 289 -5.19 -28.81 -10.01
N GLY A 290 -6.24 -28.03 -9.76
CA GLY A 290 -6.97 -28.03 -8.50
C GLY A 290 -6.22 -27.38 -7.34
N ALA A 291 -5.07 -26.75 -7.59
CA ALA A 291 -4.24 -26.16 -6.55
C ALA A 291 -4.89 -24.89 -6.01
N VAL A 292 -5.02 -24.82 -4.69
CA VAL A 292 -5.49 -23.64 -3.97
C VAL A 292 -4.29 -23.00 -3.27
N LYS A 293 -4.22 -21.67 -3.26
CA LYS A 293 -3.19 -20.93 -2.54
C LYS A 293 -3.80 -19.76 -1.78
N ALA A 294 -3.67 -19.77 -0.46
CA ALA A 294 -4.09 -18.64 0.37
C ALA A 294 -3.22 -17.40 0.09
N LYS A 295 -3.85 -16.24 -0.08
CA LYS A 295 -3.14 -14.95 -0.12
C LYS A 295 -2.81 -14.51 1.30
N THR A 296 -1.55 -14.14 1.49
CA THR A 296 -1.04 -13.63 2.76
C THR A 296 -0.20 -12.38 2.51
N THR A 297 -0.15 -11.50 3.51
CA THR A 297 0.66 -10.29 3.51
C THR A 297 1.79 -10.46 4.49
N SER A 298 3.03 -10.32 4.03
CA SER A 298 4.22 -10.35 4.88
C SER A 298 4.51 -8.97 5.45
N TYR A 299 4.91 -8.90 6.71
CA TYR A 299 5.28 -7.67 7.42
C TYR A 299 6.35 -7.95 8.49
N THR A 300 7.01 -6.90 8.98
CA THR A 300 7.89 -6.98 10.16
C THR A 300 7.08 -6.56 11.38
N ALA A 301 6.88 -7.48 12.32
CA ALA A 301 6.10 -7.23 13.52
C ALA A 301 6.85 -6.32 14.51
N ALA A 302 6.14 -5.82 15.53
CA ALA A 302 6.71 -4.93 16.55
C ALA A 302 7.89 -5.56 17.34
N ASP A 303 7.99 -6.90 17.37
CA ASP A 303 9.11 -7.65 17.94
C ASP A 303 10.32 -7.78 16.99
N GLY A 304 10.23 -7.25 15.78
CA GLY A 304 11.28 -7.30 14.74
C GLY A 304 11.30 -8.58 13.92
N THR A 305 10.39 -9.53 14.16
CA THR A 305 10.31 -10.78 13.38
C THR A 305 9.43 -10.61 12.14
N THR A 306 9.78 -11.31 11.07
CA THR A 306 8.92 -11.39 9.88
C THR A 306 7.74 -12.33 10.17
N LYS A 307 6.53 -11.82 10.03
CA LYS A 307 5.27 -12.56 10.16
C LYS A 307 4.42 -12.38 8.91
N THR A 308 3.42 -13.23 8.77
CA THR A 308 2.40 -13.11 7.73
C THR A 308 1.03 -12.93 8.37
N ALA A 309 0.12 -12.30 7.64
CA ALA A 309 -1.30 -12.21 7.99
C ALA A 309 -2.13 -12.70 6.80
N ALA A 310 -3.20 -13.45 7.07
CA ALA A 310 -4.10 -13.92 6.02
C ALA A 310 -4.96 -12.75 5.50
N ASN A 311 -5.09 -12.65 4.18
CA ASN A 311 -5.84 -11.55 3.54
C ASN A 311 -7.33 -11.83 3.65
N GLN A 312 -8.00 -11.24 4.63
CA GLN A 312 -9.45 -11.34 4.81
C GLN A 312 -10.16 -10.41 3.82
N LEU A 313 -11.25 -10.85 3.21
CA LEU A 313 -12.17 -9.97 2.47
C LEU A 313 -13.04 -9.21 3.47
N GLY A 314 -13.01 -7.88 3.40
CA GLY A 314 -13.67 -6.98 4.33
C GLY A 314 -13.59 -5.53 3.88
N GLY A 315 -13.27 -4.62 4.81
CA GLY A 315 -13.35 -3.18 4.57
C GLY A 315 -14.79 -2.67 4.43
N VAL A 316 -14.97 -1.41 4.07
CA VAL A 316 -16.31 -0.80 3.92
C VAL A 316 -17.13 -1.46 2.82
N ASP A 317 -16.49 -1.88 1.73
CA ASP A 317 -17.15 -2.48 0.57
C ASP A 317 -17.38 -3.99 0.71
N GLY A 318 -16.77 -4.65 1.69
CA GLY A 318 -16.87 -6.09 1.93
C GLY A 318 -16.00 -6.97 1.01
N LYS A 319 -15.26 -6.36 0.08
CA LYS A 319 -14.42 -7.04 -0.92
C LYS A 319 -12.95 -6.60 -0.89
N THR A 320 -12.61 -5.65 -0.03
CA THR A 320 -11.23 -5.19 0.15
C THR A 320 -10.43 -6.23 0.92
N GLU A 321 -9.22 -6.55 0.43
CA GLU A 321 -8.28 -7.39 1.18
C GLU A 321 -7.71 -6.60 2.37
N VAL A 322 -8.08 -7.02 3.58
CA VAL A 322 -7.61 -6.47 4.85
C VAL A 322 -6.85 -7.52 5.65
N VAL A 323 -5.95 -7.06 6.52
CA VAL A 323 -5.19 -7.92 7.43
C VAL A 323 -5.39 -7.45 8.86
N THR A 324 -5.47 -8.39 9.79
CA THR A 324 -5.54 -8.07 11.23
C THR A 324 -4.19 -8.34 11.87
N ILE A 325 -3.59 -7.31 12.46
CA ILE A 325 -2.29 -7.38 13.14
C ILE A 325 -2.46 -6.74 14.51
N ASP A 326 -2.15 -7.48 15.58
CA ASP A 326 -2.24 -7.03 16.97
C ASP A 326 -3.59 -6.36 17.33
N GLY A 327 -4.69 -6.92 16.82
CA GLY A 327 -6.06 -6.46 17.09
C GLY A 327 -6.52 -5.26 16.27
N LYS A 328 -5.68 -4.71 15.38
CA LYS A 328 -6.01 -3.63 14.45
C LYS A 328 -6.15 -4.16 13.03
N THR A 329 -7.01 -3.53 12.24
CA THR A 329 -7.26 -3.97 10.85
C THR A 329 -6.67 -2.96 9.88
N TYR A 330 -5.84 -3.42 8.96
CA TYR A 330 -5.16 -2.61 7.95
C TYR A 330 -5.52 -3.07 6.55
N ASN A 331 -5.43 -2.17 5.57
CA ASN A 331 -5.44 -2.60 4.17
C ASN A 331 -4.21 -3.48 3.91
N ALA A 332 -4.40 -4.64 3.28
CA ALA A 332 -3.30 -5.55 2.95
C ALA A 332 -2.20 -4.85 2.14
N SER A 333 -2.59 -3.97 1.20
CA SER A 333 -1.67 -3.17 0.39
C SER A 333 -0.84 -2.17 1.19
N LYS A 334 -1.36 -1.62 2.30
CA LYS A 334 -0.62 -0.72 3.19
C LYS A 334 0.29 -1.46 4.16
N ALA A 335 -0.13 -2.64 4.63
CA ALA A 335 0.65 -3.46 5.56
C ALA A 335 1.76 -4.28 4.86
N ALA A 336 1.68 -4.45 3.55
CA ALA A 336 2.65 -5.23 2.78
C ALA A 336 4.07 -4.67 2.91
N GLY A 337 4.95 -5.45 3.54
CA GLY A 337 6.34 -5.08 3.79
C GLY A 337 6.51 -3.98 4.84
N HIS A 338 5.45 -3.54 5.52
CA HIS A 338 5.53 -2.52 6.57
C HIS A 338 6.31 -3.05 7.77
N ASP A 339 7.10 -2.18 8.38
CA ASP A 339 7.91 -2.50 9.56
C ASP A 339 7.35 -1.79 10.80
N PHE A 340 6.54 -2.51 11.57
CA PHE A 340 5.93 -2.00 12.81
C PHE A 340 6.96 -1.81 13.94
N LYS A 341 8.17 -2.37 13.83
CA LYS A 341 9.26 -2.14 14.79
C LYS A 341 9.97 -0.81 14.52
N ALA A 342 10.09 -0.41 13.26
CA ALA A 342 10.66 0.87 12.84
C ALA A 342 9.62 2.01 12.80
N GLN A 343 8.39 1.69 12.39
CA GLN A 343 7.26 2.60 12.21
C GLN A 343 6.00 2.00 12.87
N PRO A 344 5.80 2.21 14.18
CA PRO A 344 4.68 1.59 14.92
C PRO A 344 3.30 2.01 14.42
N GLU A 345 3.20 3.21 13.84
CA GLU A 345 1.96 3.80 13.37
C GLU A 345 1.70 3.45 11.90
N LEU A 346 0.48 2.99 11.63
CA LEU A 346 -0.06 2.79 10.28
C LEU A 346 -1.55 3.06 10.32
N ALA A 347 -2.08 3.69 9.28
CA ALA A 347 -3.51 3.97 9.16
C ALA A 347 -4.33 2.66 9.08
N GLU A 348 -5.28 2.50 9.99
CA GLU A 348 -6.24 1.39 9.94
C GLU A 348 -7.15 1.49 8.70
N ALA A 349 -7.63 0.35 8.22
CA ALA A 349 -8.63 0.31 7.16
C ALA A 349 -9.91 1.00 7.65
N ALA A 350 -10.54 1.78 6.78
CA ALA A 350 -11.82 2.39 7.11
C ALA A 350 -12.86 1.31 7.42
N ALA A 351 -13.49 1.40 8.59
CA ALA A 351 -14.50 0.44 9.06
C ALA A 351 -15.90 0.76 8.52
N LYS A 352 -16.16 2.01 8.16
CA LYS A 352 -17.45 2.48 7.63
C LYS A 352 -17.27 3.67 6.69
N THR A 353 -18.30 3.96 5.90
CA THR A 353 -18.38 5.21 5.14
C THR A 353 -18.22 6.40 6.08
N THR A 354 -17.43 7.39 5.65
CA THR A 354 -17.15 8.58 6.45
C THR A 354 -18.39 9.48 6.55
N GLU A 355 -18.77 9.81 7.78
CA GLU A 355 -19.78 10.83 8.05
C GLU A 355 -19.17 12.23 7.89
N ASN A 356 -19.94 13.14 7.28
CA ASN A 356 -19.55 14.54 7.01
C ASN A 356 -18.14 14.68 6.38
N PRO A 357 -17.86 14.01 5.23
CA PRO A 357 -16.52 14.00 4.64
C PRO A 357 -16.01 15.41 4.30
N LEU A 358 -16.89 16.30 3.83
CA LEU A 358 -16.52 17.68 3.50
C LEU A 358 -16.02 18.45 4.73
N GLN A 359 -16.64 18.26 5.90
CA GLN A 359 -16.20 18.92 7.13
C GLN A 359 -14.79 18.48 7.54
N LYS A 360 -14.46 17.20 7.39
CA LYS A 360 -13.12 16.69 7.68
C LYS A 360 -12.08 17.24 6.70
N ILE A 361 -12.43 17.29 5.41
CA ILE A 361 -11.53 17.84 4.37
C ILE A 361 -11.33 19.35 4.55
N ASP A 362 -12.37 20.10 4.91
CA ASP A 362 -12.27 21.53 5.19
C ASP A 362 -11.42 21.80 6.44
N ALA A 363 -11.48 20.93 7.46
CA ALA A 363 -10.59 21.01 8.62
C ALA A 363 -9.11 20.77 8.23
N ALA A 364 -8.85 19.79 7.37
CA ALA A 364 -7.51 19.53 6.84
C ALA A 364 -6.97 20.70 6.01
N LEU A 365 -7.80 21.28 5.13
CA LEU A 365 -7.44 22.48 4.36
C LEU A 365 -7.09 23.65 5.29
N ALA A 366 -7.88 23.88 6.33
CA ALA A 366 -7.62 24.94 7.30
C ALA A 366 -6.30 24.74 8.06
N GLN A 367 -5.93 23.49 8.40
CA GLN A 367 -4.63 23.20 9.02
C GLN A 367 -3.46 23.50 8.07
N VAL A 368 -3.57 23.10 6.80
CA VAL A 368 -2.54 23.39 5.77
C VAL A 368 -2.41 24.90 5.57
N ASP A 369 -3.52 25.62 5.43
CA ASP A 369 -3.51 27.06 5.20
C ASP A 369 -2.97 27.85 6.40
N ALA A 370 -3.23 27.39 7.63
CA ALA A 370 -2.64 27.97 8.84
C ALA A 370 -1.12 27.88 8.84
N LEU A 371 -0.56 26.70 8.53
CA LEU A 371 0.90 26.51 8.46
C LEU A 371 1.53 27.36 7.35
N ARG A 372 0.88 27.48 6.18
CA ARG A 372 1.34 28.36 5.09
C ARG A 372 1.37 29.82 5.50
N SER A 373 0.35 30.27 6.23
CA SER A 373 0.31 31.62 6.79
C SER A 373 1.48 31.88 7.75
N ASP A 374 1.76 30.92 8.64
CA ASP A 374 2.88 31.02 9.59
C ASP A 374 4.25 31.06 8.87
N LEU A 375 4.43 30.25 7.82
CA LEU A 375 5.63 30.27 6.98
C LEU A 375 5.76 31.59 6.19
N GLY A 376 4.66 32.16 5.71
CA GLY A 376 4.67 33.49 5.10
C GLY A 376 5.12 34.58 6.08
N ALA A 377 4.65 34.53 7.33
CA ALA A 377 5.06 35.44 8.38
C ALA A 377 6.56 35.30 8.72
N VAL A 378 7.08 34.06 8.81
CA VAL A 378 8.51 33.85 9.12
C VAL A 378 9.41 34.32 7.97
N GLN A 379 9.01 34.16 6.71
CA GLN A 379 9.73 34.72 5.56
C GLN A 379 9.87 36.25 5.66
N ASN A 380 8.81 36.94 6.06
CA ASN A 380 8.85 38.40 6.28
C ASN A 380 9.80 38.80 7.42
N ARG A 381 9.86 38.01 8.49
CA ARG A 381 10.81 38.22 9.60
C ARG A 381 12.25 38.04 9.14
N PHE A 382 12.55 37.00 8.36
CA PHE A 382 13.90 36.80 7.79
C PHE A 382 14.29 37.92 6.83
N ASN A 383 13.39 38.36 5.94
CA ASN A 383 13.65 39.50 5.04
C ASN A 383 13.98 40.77 5.83
N SER A 384 13.22 41.05 6.90
CA SER A 384 13.47 42.20 7.77
C SER A 384 14.84 42.11 8.45
N ALA A 385 15.20 40.92 8.95
CA ALA A 385 16.52 40.67 9.54
C ALA A 385 17.63 40.89 8.51
N ILE A 386 17.49 40.37 7.28
CA ILE A 386 18.47 40.55 6.20
C ILE A 386 18.69 42.04 5.88
N THR A 387 17.62 42.83 5.74
CA THR A 387 17.73 44.27 5.47
C THR A 387 18.46 44.99 6.61
N ASN A 388 18.11 44.69 7.87
CA ASN A 388 18.77 45.29 9.04
C ASN A 388 20.24 44.91 9.15
N LEU A 389 20.57 43.64 8.91
CA LEU A 389 21.95 43.14 8.88
C LEU A 389 22.75 43.83 7.77
N GLY A 390 22.16 43.99 6.58
CA GLY A 390 22.78 44.69 5.44
C GLY A 390 23.13 46.13 5.78
N ASN A 391 22.19 46.88 6.36
CA ASN A 391 22.44 48.26 6.80
C ASN A 391 23.54 48.32 7.88
N THR A 392 23.51 47.41 8.84
CA THR A 392 24.52 47.35 9.91
C THR A 392 25.90 46.99 9.38
N VAL A 393 25.99 46.05 8.43
CA VAL A 393 27.23 45.67 7.75
C VAL A 393 27.80 46.85 6.97
N ASN A 394 26.98 47.60 6.23
CA ASN A 394 27.44 48.78 5.48
C ASN A 394 27.99 49.85 6.42
N ASN A 395 27.22 50.23 7.45
CA ASN A 395 27.64 51.25 8.42
C ASN A 395 28.94 50.86 9.16
N LEU A 396 29.06 49.59 9.57
CA LEU A 396 30.28 49.10 10.22
C LEU A 396 31.46 49.01 9.25
N SER A 397 31.22 48.71 7.98
CA SER A 397 32.27 48.68 6.96
C SER A 397 32.80 50.08 6.66
N GLU A 398 31.92 51.08 6.57
CA GLU A 398 32.31 52.49 6.43
C GLU A 398 33.07 53.00 7.67
N ALA A 399 32.60 52.67 8.87
CA ALA A 399 33.30 53.05 10.10
C ALA A 399 34.68 52.39 10.18
N ARG A 400 34.79 51.10 9.83
CA ARG A 400 36.08 50.39 9.79
C ARG A 400 37.02 50.98 8.74
N SER A 401 36.50 51.30 7.55
CA SER A 401 37.26 51.98 6.49
C SER A 401 37.81 53.32 6.98
N ARG A 402 37.00 54.16 7.64
CA ARG A 402 37.48 55.44 8.22
C ARG A 402 38.55 55.28 9.31
N ILE A 403 38.56 54.15 10.03
CA ILE A 403 39.50 53.90 11.13
C ILE A 403 40.78 53.24 10.63
N GLU A 404 40.67 52.23 9.77
CA GLU A 404 41.79 51.42 9.30
C GLU A 404 42.41 51.95 8.01
N ASP A 405 41.62 52.53 7.11
CA ASP A 405 42.14 53.07 5.87
C ASP A 405 42.80 54.42 6.18
N SER A 406 44.12 54.45 6.09
CA SER A 406 44.87 55.69 6.12
C SER A 406 44.56 56.50 4.86
N ASP A 407 44.38 57.80 5.00
CA ASP A 407 44.31 58.69 3.84
C ASP A 407 45.64 58.62 3.07
N TYR A 408 45.61 57.94 1.92
CA TYR A 408 46.77 57.71 1.06
C TYR A 408 47.46 59.03 0.68
N ALA A 409 46.71 60.13 0.53
CA ALA A 409 47.30 61.43 0.21
C ALA A 409 48.20 61.94 1.36
N THR A 410 47.78 61.72 2.60
CA THR A 410 48.54 62.14 3.80
C THR A 410 49.74 61.22 4.04
N GLU A 411 49.56 59.91 3.95
CA GLU A 411 50.67 58.95 4.14
C GLU A 411 51.75 59.07 3.05
N VAL A 412 51.36 59.28 1.79
CA VAL A 412 52.32 59.53 0.71
C VAL A 412 53.04 60.87 0.89
N SER A 413 52.35 61.91 1.37
CA SER A 413 52.97 63.19 1.69
C SER A 413 53.99 63.05 2.82
N ASN A 414 53.65 62.30 3.88
CA ASN A 414 54.54 62.00 5.00
C ASN A 414 55.73 61.13 4.57
N MET A 415 55.51 60.10 3.74
CA MET A 415 56.56 59.28 3.15
C MET A 415 57.51 60.12 2.28
N SER A 416 56.95 60.96 1.41
CA SER A 416 57.73 61.87 0.55
C SER A 416 58.53 62.87 1.39
N ARG A 417 57.91 63.47 2.42
CA ARG A 417 58.60 64.31 3.41
C ARG A 417 59.72 63.56 4.13
N ALA A 418 59.48 62.31 4.56
CA ALA A 418 60.47 61.49 5.23
C ALA A 418 61.64 61.10 4.29
N GLN A 419 61.36 60.82 3.02
CA GLN A 419 62.39 60.58 2.00
C GLN A 419 63.21 61.84 1.71
N ILE A 420 62.58 63.01 1.60
CA ILE A 420 63.27 64.29 1.45
C ILE A 420 64.12 64.58 2.69
N LEU A 421 63.60 64.35 3.90
CA LEU A 421 64.36 64.50 5.15
C LEU A 421 65.53 63.52 5.26
N GLN A 422 65.39 62.28 4.79
CA GLN A 422 66.51 61.33 4.71
C GLN A 422 67.56 61.79 3.71
N GLN A 423 67.18 62.25 2.52
CA GLN A 423 68.11 62.78 1.52
C GLN A 423 68.80 64.07 1.99
N ALA A 424 68.06 64.96 2.65
CA ALA A 424 68.62 66.15 3.26
C ALA A 424 69.53 65.78 4.45
N GLY A 425 69.15 64.82 5.27
CA GLY A 425 69.93 64.32 6.40
C GLY A 425 71.24 63.68 5.96
N THR A 426 71.25 62.88 4.88
CA THR A 426 72.49 62.32 4.31
C THR A 426 73.36 63.38 3.65
N SER A 427 72.77 64.38 2.99
CA SER A 427 73.49 65.52 2.43
C SER A 427 74.13 66.40 3.51
N VAL A 428 73.39 66.72 4.59
CA VAL A 428 73.89 67.46 5.75
C VAL A 428 74.93 66.64 6.51
N LEU A 429 74.77 65.32 6.64
CA LEU A 429 75.77 64.45 7.24
C LEU A 429 77.07 64.42 6.41
N ALA A 430 76.96 64.38 5.08
CA ALA A 430 78.12 64.49 4.18
C ALA A 430 78.82 65.85 4.32
N GLN A 431 78.05 66.94 4.42
CA GLN A 431 78.59 68.29 4.62
C GLN A 431 79.21 68.46 6.02
N ALA A 432 78.58 67.93 7.06
CA ALA A 432 79.10 67.90 8.43
C ALA A 432 80.39 67.07 8.55
N ASN A 433 80.54 66.01 7.75
CA ASN A 433 81.80 65.24 7.67
C ASN A 433 82.91 65.99 6.90
N GLN A 434 82.58 66.87 5.96
CA GLN A 434 83.53 67.69 5.21
C GLN A 434 84.01 68.93 5.97
N VAL A 435 83.18 69.51 6.86
CA VAL A 435 83.54 70.72 7.62
C VAL A 435 84.84 70.54 8.45
N PRO A 436 85.04 69.45 9.22
CA PRO A 436 86.30 69.19 9.91
C PRO A 436 87.49 69.00 8.96
N GLN A 437 87.27 68.35 7.80
CA GLN A 437 88.32 68.07 6.81
C GLN A 437 88.79 69.35 6.10
N ASN A 438 87.87 70.26 5.78
CA ASN A 438 88.21 71.56 5.19
C ASN A 438 88.94 72.48 6.19
N VAL A 439 88.56 72.45 7.48
CA VAL A 439 89.28 73.18 8.54
C VAL A 439 90.70 72.62 8.75
N LEU A 440 90.88 71.30 8.67
CA LEU A 440 92.20 70.66 8.72
C LEU A 440 93.04 70.90 7.45
N SER A 441 92.42 71.08 6.29
CA SER A 441 93.10 71.42 5.02
C SER A 441 93.57 72.87 4.94
N LEU A 442 92.88 73.81 5.59
CA LEU A 442 93.22 75.24 5.61
C LEU A 442 94.31 75.59 6.64
N LEU A 443 94.63 74.66 7.55
CA LEU A 443 95.65 74.81 8.59
C LEU A 443 96.96 74.04 8.30
N ARG A 444 97.12 73.47 7.11
CA ARG A 444 98.35 72.77 6.68
C ARG A 444 99.14 73.56 5.65
#